data_AF-A0A4E9E309-F1
#
_entry.id   AF-A0A4E9E309-F1
#
_cell.length_a   1.000
_cell.length_b   1.000
_cell.length_c   1.000
_cell.angle_alpha   90.00
_cell.angle_beta   90.00
_cell.angle_gamma   90.00
#
_symmetry.space_group_name_H-M   'P 1'
#
loop_
_entity.id
_entity.type
_entity.pdbx_description
1 polymer ?
#
loop_
_entity_poly.entity_id
_entity_poly.type
_entity_poly.pdbx_seq_one_letter_code
_entity_poly.pdbx_strand_id
1 'polypeptide(L)'
;MSAIYSEAQVAKFLKHIQVPQEFYVGNEPILDHAFLTVLHQHMIAKVPYENMTLHYSSHRNVILEPQALYQKIVVDGRGRGGYCMESNLFFCYMLRALGFQVYPVGVRVRLRKDGVPHGGYPGWVHIVNIVTLPDNSRWVIDASFGGDGPTRPMPLIEGAEWRNMGTQDARLIKDFIPGQTELTSGRRLWIYQCRNSPDQNWNSFYSFSHSVEWLPADFEIANCYTGTSPRSFQTHTVLVVKFMLRESKTSTTGEEIYGKRMLINDVVKENPGGKTIVLKELKTEDERVEALKEYFGIDLTTEEREAIKGFQTEIKSDCPVPSTWPQLIEIQSTCDNVDIMRFSIASSLLFLTSAASAASSWGFKDGSVTVASKQGHAATAKFSNQEPVKDTLILGKADTIKVSLTTTEGSEAKRPHQAFIVITESTGIEVALPLDVRSSGKAVASISHKDISVPLLLSEEPLKVNLVLGSFGSSSPLISPVFNIQIYHVPNTPLPAFERPMRYGRREEIHHVFKVGETSPPKIISIVFVTAIVCTFPLLLVGWSKLGANLDHLPKAFQTAPISHALFVGSIIAIEGSFFLYYVKWNLFQLLPVFAGLSIVAFLSGVKALSEVQGRRFAGER
;
A
#
# COMPACT_ATOMS: atom_id res chain seq x y z
N MET A 1 -5.85 -0.89 -32.52
CA MET A 1 -4.90 -1.07 -31.39
C MET A 1 -4.47 -2.52 -31.39
N SER A 2 -3.18 -2.83 -31.24
CA SER A 2 -2.74 -4.23 -31.12
C SER A 2 -3.30 -4.83 -29.83
N ALA A 3 -3.84 -6.05 -29.89
CA ALA A 3 -4.31 -6.76 -28.71
C ALA A 3 -3.18 -6.92 -27.67
N ILE A 4 -3.50 -6.73 -26.39
CA ILE A 4 -2.53 -6.85 -25.29
C ILE A 4 -2.05 -8.30 -25.12
N TYR A 5 -2.93 -9.26 -25.39
CA TYR A 5 -2.62 -10.69 -25.39
C TYR A 5 -2.47 -11.23 -26.80
N SER A 6 -1.49 -12.11 -26.98
CA SER A 6 -1.30 -12.85 -28.23
C SER A 6 -2.35 -13.94 -28.43
N GLU A 7 -2.53 -14.41 -29.66
CA GLU A 7 -3.43 -15.52 -30.00
C GLU A 7 -3.11 -16.78 -29.18
N ALA A 8 -1.83 -17.09 -28.97
CA ALA A 8 -1.39 -18.21 -28.16
C ALA A 8 -1.85 -18.07 -26.69
N GLN A 9 -1.81 -16.85 -26.15
CA GLN A 9 -2.29 -16.57 -24.80
C GLN A 9 -3.80 -16.74 -24.68
N VAL A 10 -4.54 -16.25 -25.69
CA VAL A 10 -6.00 -16.40 -25.79
C VAL A 10 -6.39 -17.87 -25.87
N ALA A 11 -5.74 -18.66 -26.73
CA ALA A 11 -6.00 -20.10 -26.84
C ALA A 11 -5.78 -20.84 -25.51
N LYS A 12 -4.71 -20.53 -24.79
CA LYS A 12 -4.44 -21.11 -23.46
C LYS A 12 -5.49 -20.66 -22.42
N PHE A 13 -5.97 -19.42 -22.50
CA PHE A 13 -7.05 -18.92 -21.65
C PHE A 13 -8.37 -19.66 -21.91
N LEU A 14 -8.81 -19.80 -23.17
CA LEU A 14 -10.03 -20.52 -23.52
C LEU A 14 -9.99 -21.97 -23.01
N LYS A 15 -8.83 -22.63 -23.13
CA LYS A 15 -8.60 -23.96 -22.55
C LYS A 15 -8.66 -23.95 -21.02
N HIS A 16 -8.08 -22.94 -20.38
CA HIS A 16 -8.09 -22.80 -18.92
C HIS A 16 -9.50 -22.67 -18.35
N ILE A 17 -10.35 -21.84 -18.98
CA ILE A 17 -11.77 -21.71 -18.60
C ILE A 17 -12.67 -22.78 -19.21
N GLN A 18 -12.09 -23.77 -19.91
CA GLN A 18 -12.78 -24.94 -20.44
C GLN A 18 -13.93 -24.63 -21.40
N VAL A 19 -13.79 -23.58 -22.20
CA VAL A 19 -14.77 -23.24 -23.25
C VAL A 19 -14.83 -24.40 -24.28
N PRO A 20 -16.01 -24.72 -24.84
CA PRO A 20 -16.14 -25.72 -25.90
C PRO A 20 -15.27 -25.42 -27.13
N GLN A 21 -14.77 -26.46 -27.80
CA GLN A 21 -13.76 -26.31 -28.85
C GLN A 21 -14.29 -25.55 -30.09
N GLU A 22 -15.58 -25.61 -30.38
CA GLU A 22 -16.20 -24.87 -31.49
C GLU A 22 -15.98 -23.35 -31.39
N PHE A 23 -15.74 -22.83 -30.18
CA PHE A 23 -15.51 -21.42 -29.92
C PHE A 23 -14.03 -21.01 -29.92
N TYR A 24 -13.13 -21.89 -30.38
CA TYR A 24 -11.69 -21.58 -30.41
C TYR A 24 -11.36 -20.72 -31.62
N VAL A 25 -10.39 -19.82 -31.48
CA VAL A 25 -10.01 -18.83 -32.52
C VAL A 25 -9.76 -19.47 -33.88
N GLY A 26 -9.15 -20.66 -33.94
CA GLY A 26 -8.89 -21.39 -35.20
C GLY A 26 -10.13 -21.94 -35.91
N ASN A 27 -11.30 -21.90 -35.27
CA ASN A 27 -12.59 -22.29 -35.84
C ASN A 27 -13.44 -21.08 -36.27
N GLU A 28 -12.87 -19.86 -36.23
CA GLU A 28 -13.51 -18.61 -36.65
C GLU A 28 -14.93 -18.41 -36.06
N PRO A 29 -15.09 -18.44 -34.72
CA PRO A 29 -16.41 -18.37 -34.11
C PRO A 29 -17.07 -17.02 -34.37
N ILE A 30 -18.38 -17.06 -34.58
CA ILE A 30 -19.20 -15.84 -34.72
C ILE A 30 -19.19 -15.10 -33.38
N LEU A 31 -18.82 -13.82 -33.40
CA LEU A 31 -18.80 -12.95 -32.23
C LEU A 31 -20.23 -12.48 -31.88
N ASP A 32 -21.07 -13.41 -31.45
CA ASP A 32 -22.48 -13.17 -31.12
C ASP A 32 -22.77 -13.29 -29.61
N HIS A 33 -24.06 -13.16 -29.27
CA HIS A 33 -24.53 -13.27 -27.89
C HIS A 33 -24.35 -14.69 -27.32
N ALA A 34 -24.43 -15.74 -28.14
CA ALA A 34 -24.25 -17.11 -27.67
C ALA A 34 -22.80 -17.34 -27.24
N PHE A 35 -21.83 -16.95 -28.06
CA PHE A 35 -20.42 -17.04 -27.71
C PHE A 35 -20.09 -16.17 -26.49
N LEU A 36 -20.60 -14.94 -26.43
CA LEU A 36 -20.41 -14.06 -25.27
C LEU A 36 -20.99 -14.66 -23.98
N THR A 37 -22.12 -15.37 -24.07
CA THR A 37 -22.74 -16.07 -22.94
C THR A 37 -21.89 -17.24 -22.46
N VAL A 38 -21.37 -18.06 -23.38
CA VAL A 38 -20.44 -19.16 -23.06
C VAL A 38 -19.20 -18.60 -22.35
N LEU A 39 -18.57 -17.56 -22.89
CA LEU A 39 -17.41 -16.93 -22.25
C LEU A 39 -17.71 -16.46 -20.83
N HIS A 40 -18.84 -15.79 -20.61
CA HIS A 40 -19.26 -15.31 -19.29
C HIS A 40 -19.46 -16.48 -18.31
N GLN A 41 -20.25 -17.50 -18.69
CA GLN A 41 -20.56 -18.66 -17.85
C GLN A 41 -19.29 -19.41 -17.45
N HIS A 42 -18.39 -19.65 -18.40
CA HIS A 42 -17.13 -20.34 -18.14
C HIS A 42 -16.17 -19.50 -17.28
N MET A 43 -16.11 -18.18 -17.52
CA MET A 43 -15.30 -17.26 -16.71
C MET A 43 -15.71 -17.34 -15.23
N ILE A 44 -16.99 -17.16 -14.92
CA ILE A 44 -17.47 -17.16 -13.51
C ILE A 44 -17.44 -18.53 -12.84
N ALA A 45 -17.44 -19.62 -13.63
CA ALA A 45 -17.38 -20.99 -13.11
C ALA A 45 -15.95 -21.49 -12.88
N LYS A 46 -14.98 -21.03 -13.67
CA LYS A 46 -13.59 -21.54 -13.62
C LYS A 46 -12.62 -20.55 -12.98
N VAL A 47 -12.85 -19.24 -13.09
CA VAL A 47 -12.03 -18.21 -12.44
C VAL A 47 -12.82 -17.66 -11.24
N PRO A 48 -12.48 -18.05 -10.00
CA PRO A 48 -13.22 -17.59 -8.84
C PRO A 48 -13.00 -16.09 -8.60
N TYR A 49 -14.03 -15.41 -8.13
CA TYR A 49 -13.83 -14.15 -7.42
C TYR A 49 -13.09 -14.48 -6.12
N GLU A 50 -11.97 -13.82 -5.85
CA GLU A 50 -11.20 -14.04 -4.61
C GLU A 50 -10.36 -12.81 -4.25
N ASN A 51 -10.19 -12.54 -2.96
CA ASN A 51 -9.33 -11.45 -2.47
C ASN A 51 -8.12 -11.97 -1.66
N MET A 52 -7.64 -13.19 -1.91
CA MET A 52 -6.54 -13.82 -1.17
C MET A 52 -5.26 -13.01 -1.26
N THR A 53 -5.00 -12.27 -2.34
CA THR A 53 -3.84 -11.38 -2.41
C THR A 53 -3.82 -10.36 -1.26
N LEU A 54 -4.99 -9.91 -0.76
CA LEU A 54 -5.05 -8.98 0.37
C LEU A 54 -4.78 -9.65 1.72
N HIS A 55 -4.99 -10.97 1.83
CA HIS A 55 -5.01 -11.70 3.09
C HIS A 55 -3.83 -12.64 3.29
N TYR A 56 -3.40 -13.30 2.21
CA TYR A 56 -2.40 -14.37 2.14
C TYR A 56 -1.17 -13.96 1.32
N SER A 57 -0.99 -12.71 0.92
CA SER A 57 0.27 -12.23 0.37
C SER A 57 1.07 -11.46 1.40
N SER A 58 2.39 -11.62 1.40
CA SER A 58 3.32 -10.82 2.19
C SER A 58 3.28 -9.33 1.82
N HIS A 59 3.05 -9.01 0.54
CA HIS A 59 3.01 -7.62 0.06
C HIS A 59 1.61 -6.99 0.08
N ARG A 60 0.54 -7.79 0.15
CA ARG A 60 -0.87 -7.35 0.22
C ARG A 60 -1.27 -6.31 -0.84
N ASN A 61 -0.60 -6.35 -1.99
CA ASN A 61 -0.76 -5.39 -3.07
C ASN A 61 -1.43 -6.08 -4.26
N VAL A 62 -2.57 -5.56 -4.70
CA VAL A 62 -3.29 -6.10 -5.85
C VAL A 62 -2.79 -5.45 -7.13
N ILE A 63 -2.23 -6.28 -8.03
CA ILE A 63 -1.58 -5.86 -9.27
C ILE A 63 -2.57 -5.98 -10.42
N LEU A 64 -2.70 -4.92 -11.23
CA LEU A 64 -3.61 -4.87 -12.39
C LEU A 64 -2.89 -4.97 -13.74
N GLU A 65 -1.58 -5.19 -13.75
CA GLU A 65 -0.80 -5.30 -14.98
C GLU A 65 -1.24 -6.56 -15.77
N PRO A 66 -1.53 -6.45 -17.07
CA PRO A 66 -2.08 -7.55 -17.86
C PRO A 66 -1.27 -8.86 -17.80
N GLN A 67 0.06 -8.81 -17.96
CA GLN A 67 0.85 -10.04 -17.96
C GLN A 67 0.93 -10.68 -16.57
N ALA A 68 0.94 -9.88 -15.50
CA ALA A 68 0.83 -10.37 -14.13
C ALA A 68 -0.51 -11.05 -13.86
N LEU A 69 -1.62 -10.48 -14.35
CA LEU A 69 -2.95 -11.10 -14.27
C LEU A 69 -3.00 -12.42 -15.05
N TYR A 70 -2.44 -12.45 -16.26
CA TYR A 70 -2.33 -13.67 -17.05
C TYR A 70 -1.51 -14.75 -16.36
N GLN A 71 -0.37 -14.37 -15.77
CA GLN A 71 0.48 -15.28 -15.02
C GLN A 71 -0.29 -15.88 -13.83
N LYS A 72 -0.90 -15.02 -13.02
CA LYS A 72 -1.67 -15.40 -11.81
C LYS A 72 -2.85 -16.32 -12.14
N ILE A 73 -3.68 -15.95 -13.11
CA ILE A 73 -4.96 -16.63 -13.39
C ILE A 73 -4.71 -17.89 -14.24
N VAL A 74 -3.89 -17.80 -15.28
CA VAL A 74 -3.80 -18.85 -16.32
C VAL A 74 -2.54 -19.70 -16.18
N VAL A 75 -1.37 -19.09 -16.00
CA VAL A 75 -0.08 -19.80 -16.13
C VAL A 75 0.28 -20.57 -14.86
N ASP A 76 0.10 -19.96 -13.69
CA ASP A 76 0.44 -20.57 -12.38
C ASP A 76 -0.33 -21.87 -12.12
N GLY A 77 -1.54 -22.01 -12.66
CA GLY A 77 -2.33 -23.24 -12.56
C GLY A 77 -2.81 -23.59 -11.15
N ARG A 78 -2.82 -22.62 -10.22
CA ARG A 78 -3.20 -22.80 -8.80
C ARG A 78 -4.66 -22.50 -8.49
N GLY A 79 -5.51 -22.39 -9.52
CA GLY A 79 -6.93 -22.03 -9.39
C GLY A 79 -7.18 -20.61 -8.85
N ARG A 80 -6.17 -19.74 -8.87
CA ARG A 80 -6.30 -18.34 -8.46
C ARG A 80 -7.15 -17.57 -9.46
N GLY A 81 -7.97 -16.66 -8.95
CA GLY A 81 -8.67 -15.68 -9.76
C GLY A 81 -8.26 -14.27 -9.36
N GLY A 82 -9.23 -13.46 -8.98
CA GLY A 82 -9.00 -12.15 -8.40
C GLY A 82 -10.30 -11.46 -8.06
N TYR A 83 -10.23 -10.38 -7.32
CA TYR A 83 -11.43 -9.61 -7.02
C TYR A 83 -11.85 -8.80 -8.25
N CYS A 84 -12.85 -7.94 -8.10
CA CYS A 84 -13.51 -7.30 -9.23
C CYS A 84 -12.56 -6.62 -10.24
N MET A 85 -11.59 -5.84 -9.76
CA MET A 85 -10.68 -5.11 -10.66
C MET A 85 -9.79 -6.05 -11.46
N GLU A 86 -9.23 -7.09 -10.83
CA GLU A 86 -8.35 -8.06 -11.50
C GLU A 86 -9.13 -8.87 -12.55
N SER A 87 -10.25 -9.48 -12.13
CA SER A 87 -10.99 -10.44 -12.95
C SER A 87 -11.73 -9.77 -14.11
N ASN A 88 -12.43 -8.65 -13.90
CA ASN A 88 -13.13 -7.97 -14.99
C ASN A 88 -12.19 -7.22 -15.94
N LEU A 89 -11.06 -6.66 -15.49
CA LEU A 89 -10.06 -6.08 -16.41
C LEU A 89 -9.38 -7.16 -17.24
N PHE A 90 -8.98 -8.26 -16.60
CA PHE A 90 -8.44 -9.41 -17.31
C PHE A 90 -9.40 -9.91 -18.40
N PHE A 91 -10.67 -10.05 -18.04
CA PHE A 91 -11.70 -10.50 -18.99
C PHE A 91 -11.96 -9.47 -20.10
N CYS A 92 -11.93 -8.17 -19.79
CA CYS A 92 -12.00 -7.10 -20.80
C CYS A 92 -10.91 -7.25 -21.85
N TYR A 93 -9.66 -7.44 -21.42
CA TYR A 93 -8.53 -7.60 -22.33
C TYR A 93 -8.61 -8.89 -23.15
N MET A 94 -9.11 -9.99 -22.57
CA MET A 94 -9.35 -11.24 -23.29
C MET A 94 -10.45 -11.07 -24.36
N LEU A 95 -11.55 -10.41 -24.03
CA LEU A 95 -12.62 -10.11 -24.98
C LEU A 95 -12.12 -9.23 -26.14
N ARG A 96 -11.29 -8.22 -25.86
CA ARG A 96 -10.63 -7.40 -26.90
C ARG A 96 -9.73 -8.25 -27.80
N ALA A 97 -8.95 -9.16 -27.22
CA ALA A 97 -8.05 -10.04 -27.97
C ALA A 97 -8.82 -11.08 -28.83
N LEU A 98 -10.02 -11.47 -28.41
CA LEU A 98 -10.96 -12.28 -29.20
C LEU A 98 -11.68 -11.50 -30.31
N GLY A 99 -11.50 -10.17 -30.38
CA GLY A 99 -12.10 -9.32 -31.40
C GLY A 99 -13.41 -8.64 -31.02
N PHE A 100 -13.92 -8.84 -29.79
CA PHE A 100 -15.10 -8.11 -29.32
C PHE A 100 -14.80 -6.61 -29.16
N GLN A 101 -15.74 -5.77 -29.59
CA GLN A 101 -15.72 -4.35 -29.24
C GLN A 101 -16.18 -4.19 -27.79
N VAL A 102 -15.23 -3.92 -26.89
CA VAL A 102 -15.52 -3.83 -25.45
C VAL A 102 -14.74 -2.71 -24.78
N TYR A 103 -15.38 -2.05 -23.81
CA TYR A 103 -14.74 -1.07 -22.94
C TYR A 103 -15.22 -1.19 -21.49
N PRO A 104 -14.34 -0.93 -20.51
CA PRO A 104 -14.70 -1.00 -19.10
C PRO A 104 -15.23 0.34 -18.58
N VAL A 105 -16.08 0.30 -17.57
CA VAL A 105 -16.61 1.49 -16.87
C VAL A 105 -16.57 1.30 -15.37
N GLY A 106 -16.37 2.40 -14.63
CA GLY A 106 -16.37 2.40 -13.16
C GLY A 106 -17.77 2.30 -12.57
N VAL A 107 -17.88 1.56 -11.47
CA VAL A 107 -19.15 1.20 -10.84
C VAL A 107 -19.17 1.53 -9.35
N ARG A 108 -20.30 2.02 -8.87
CA ARG A 108 -20.58 2.28 -7.45
C ARG A 108 -21.41 1.15 -6.88
N VAL A 109 -20.91 0.46 -5.86
CA VAL A 109 -21.57 -0.73 -5.28
C VAL A 109 -22.14 -0.40 -3.91
N ARG A 110 -23.40 -0.71 -3.68
CA ARG A 110 -24.01 -0.58 -2.35
C ARG A 110 -23.45 -1.65 -1.43
N LEU A 111 -23.03 -1.22 -0.25
CA LEU A 111 -22.63 -2.14 0.81
C LEU A 111 -23.84 -2.94 1.29
N ARG A 112 -23.57 -4.06 1.95
CA ARG A 112 -24.61 -4.97 2.44
C ARG A 112 -24.70 -4.91 3.95
N LYS A 113 -25.92 -5.02 4.45
CA LYS A 113 -26.21 -5.32 5.86
C LYS A 113 -27.04 -6.60 5.87
N ASP A 114 -26.58 -7.61 6.60
CA ASP A 114 -27.24 -8.93 6.68
C ASP A 114 -27.49 -9.57 5.31
N GLY A 115 -26.56 -9.37 4.36
CA GLY A 115 -26.64 -9.89 3.00
C GLY A 115 -27.49 -9.07 2.03
N VAL A 116 -28.17 -8.00 2.49
CA VAL A 116 -29.05 -7.16 1.66
C VAL A 116 -28.40 -5.80 1.38
N PRO A 117 -28.45 -5.28 0.14
CA PRO A 117 -27.95 -3.94 -0.18
C PRO A 117 -28.60 -2.83 0.67
N HIS A 118 -27.78 -2.05 1.38
CA HIS A 118 -28.23 -1.03 2.33
C HIS A 118 -27.43 0.29 2.15
N GLY A 119 -28.03 1.42 2.54
CA GLY A 119 -27.40 2.74 2.47
C GLY A 119 -27.28 3.30 1.05
N GLY A 120 -26.46 4.35 0.92
CA GLY A 120 -26.19 5.03 -0.36
C GLY A 120 -25.15 4.33 -1.23
N TYR A 121 -24.79 4.97 -2.33
CA TYR A 121 -23.75 4.50 -3.25
C TYR A 121 -22.41 5.15 -2.87
N PRO A 122 -21.37 4.38 -2.50
CA PRO A 122 -20.05 4.91 -2.22
C PRO A 122 -19.37 5.42 -3.51
N GLY A 123 -18.08 5.73 -3.42
CA GLY A 123 -17.23 5.99 -4.59
C GLY A 123 -17.19 4.82 -5.57
N TRP A 124 -16.47 5.02 -6.66
CA TRP A 124 -16.23 3.95 -7.63
C TRP A 124 -15.25 2.92 -7.05
N VAL A 125 -15.74 1.69 -6.90
CA VAL A 125 -15.02 0.59 -6.23
C VAL A 125 -15.17 -0.74 -6.97
N HIS A 126 -15.80 -0.71 -8.15
CA HIS A 126 -16.08 -1.87 -8.98
C HIS A 126 -15.98 -1.52 -10.47
N ILE A 127 -16.06 -2.53 -11.32
CA ILE A 127 -15.89 -2.45 -12.78
C ILE A 127 -16.94 -3.34 -13.45
N VAL A 128 -17.50 -2.86 -14.56
CA VAL A 128 -18.23 -3.70 -15.52
C VAL A 128 -17.73 -3.39 -16.93
N ASN A 129 -17.91 -4.34 -17.85
CA ASN A 129 -17.51 -4.21 -19.24
C ASN A 129 -18.75 -4.02 -20.12
N ILE A 130 -18.69 -3.08 -21.07
CA ILE A 130 -19.74 -2.85 -22.06
C ILE A 130 -19.27 -3.41 -23.39
N VAL A 131 -20.00 -4.37 -23.93
CA VAL A 131 -19.73 -5.03 -25.21
C VAL A 131 -20.73 -4.56 -26.25
N THR A 132 -20.25 -4.18 -27.44
CA THR A 132 -21.07 -3.97 -28.63
C THR A 132 -20.86 -5.13 -29.58
N LEU A 133 -21.93 -5.83 -29.93
CA LEU A 133 -21.91 -6.93 -30.90
C LEU A 133 -22.02 -6.40 -32.35
N PRO A 134 -21.71 -7.21 -33.38
CA PRO A 134 -21.79 -6.80 -34.78
C PRO A 134 -23.19 -6.33 -35.23
N ASP A 135 -24.26 -6.79 -34.56
CA ASP A 135 -25.64 -6.37 -34.80
C ASP A 135 -25.99 -5.01 -34.11
N ASN A 136 -25.00 -4.34 -33.53
CA ASN A 136 -25.12 -3.11 -32.72
C ASN A 136 -25.86 -3.28 -31.39
N SER A 137 -26.22 -4.49 -30.99
CA SER A 137 -26.74 -4.73 -29.64
C SER A 137 -25.63 -4.50 -28.61
N ARG A 138 -26.02 -3.93 -27.45
CA ARG A 138 -25.08 -3.62 -26.36
C ARG A 138 -25.41 -4.42 -25.13
N TRP A 139 -24.36 -4.95 -24.51
CA TRP A 139 -24.44 -5.87 -23.39
C TRP A 139 -23.49 -5.44 -22.28
N VAL A 140 -23.91 -5.65 -21.04
CA VAL A 140 -23.08 -5.46 -19.85
C VAL A 140 -22.58 -6.82 -19.39
N ILE A 141 -21.28 -6.91 -19.22
CA ILE A 141 -20.58 -8.08 -18.71
C ILE A 141 -20.01 -7.73 -17.35
N ASP A 142 -20.42 -8.50 -16.34
CA ASP A 142 -19.84 -8.47 -15.01
C ASP A 142 -19.58 -9.89 -14.54
N ALA A 143 -18.34 -10.33 -14.66
CA ALA A 143 -17.92 -11.69 -14.31
C ALA A 143 -17.39 -11.78 -12.86
N SER A 144 -17.39 -10.69 -12.09
CA SER A 144 -16.73 -10.66 -10.78
C SER A 144 -17.36 -9.69 -9.77
N PHE A 145 -18.69 -9.52 -9.82
CA PHE A 145 -19.44 -8.83 -8.76
C PHE A 145 -19.46 -9.60 -7.43
N GLY A 146 -19.32 -10.92 -7.48
CA GLY A 146 -19.50 -11.82 -6.35
C GLY A 146 -20.81 -12.60 -6.42
N GLY A 147 -21.33 -13.04 -5.27
CA GLY A 147 -22.38 -14.07 -5.21
C GLY A 147 -23.71 -13.70 -5.90
N ASP A 148 -24.08 -12.44 -5.97
CA ASP A 148 -25.33 -11.99 -6.62
C ASP A 148 -25.06 -11.32 -7.97
N GLY A 149 -23.89 -11.60 -8.54
CA GLY A 149 -23.53 -11.17 -9.88
C GLY A 149 -24.44 -11.79 -10.94
N PRO A 150 -24.48 -11.19 -12.13
CA PRO A 150 -25.19 -11.76 -13.26
C PRO A 150 -24.50 -13.06 -13.71
N THR A 151 -25.30 -14.06 -14.07
CA THR A 151 -24.81 -15.37 -14.56
C THR A 151 -24.66 -15.43 -16.07
N ARG A 152 -25.02 -14.35 -16.77
CA ARG A 152 -24.97 -14.18 -18.22
C ARG A 152 -24.82 -12.71 -18.61
N PRO A 153 -24.47 -12.41 -19.87
CA PRO A 153 -24.50 -11.04 -20.40
C PRO A 153 -25.85 -10.37 -20.17
N MET A 154 -25.83 -9.15 -19.66
CA MET A 154 -27.06 -8.39 -19.38
C MET A 154 -27.36 -7.46 -20.55
N PRO A 155 -28.57 -7.49 -21.14
CA PRO A 155 -28.90 -6.56 -22.20
C PRO A 155 -28.88 -5.13 -21.66
N LEU A 156 -28.22 -4.20 -22.34
CA LEU A 156 -28.22 -2.77 -21.97
C LEU A 156 -29.54 -2.10 -22.42
N ILE A 157 -30.65 -2.68 -21.98
CA ILE A 157 -32.04 -2.32 -22.30
C ILE A 157 -32.77 -2.10 -20.98
N GLU A 158 -33.41 -0.95 -20.84
CA GLU A 158 -34.09 -0.56 -19.61
C GLU A 158 -35.31 -1.43 -19.34
N GLY A 159 -35.38 -1.98 -18.12
CA GLY A 159 -36.49 -2.79 -17.66
C GLY A 159 -36.52 -4.22 -18.19
N ALA A 160 -35.55 -4.64 -19.01
CA ALA A 160 -35.44 -6.03 -19.44
C ALA A 160 -35.16 -6.95 -18.25
N GLU A 161 -36.11 -7.81 -17.91
CA GLU A 161 -36.00 -8.78 -16.83
C GLU A 161 -35.52 -10.13 -17.35
N TRP A 162 -34.69 -10.81 -16.57
CA TRP A 162 -34.22 -12.15 -16.91
C TRP A 162 -34.03 -13.00 -15.66
N ARG A 163 -34.14 -14.32 -15.85
CA ARG A 163 -33.83 -15.31 -14.82
C ARG A 163 -32.32 -15.39 -14.60
N ASN A 164 -31.83 -15.09 -13.40
CA ASN A 164 -30.40 -15.07 -13.08
C ASN A 164 -29.91 -16.44 -12.61
N MET A 165 -30.36 -16.88 -11.44
CA MET A 165 -30.00 -18.18 -10.87
C MET A 165 -31.13 -18.67 -9.98
N GLY A 166 -31.62 -19.88 -10.21
CA GLY A 166 -32.66 -20.43 -9.35
C GLY A 166 -34.01 -19.72 -9.46
N THR A 167 -34.49 -19.15 -8.35
CA THR A 167 -35.70 -18.30 -8.34
C THR A 167 -35.42 -16.82 -8.56
N GLN A 168 -34.15 -16.42 -8.59
CA GLN A 168 -33.74 -15.02 -8.65
C GLN A 168 -33.93 -14.42 -10.06
N ASP A 169 -34.65 -13.31 -10.13
CA ASP A 169 -34.72 -12.47 -11.33
C ASP A 169 -33.79 -11.27 -11.19
N ALA A 170 -33.26 -10.80 -12.32
CA ALA A 170 -32.40 -9.63 -12.42
C ALA A 170 -32.86 -8.70 -13.53
N ARG A 171 -32.51 -7.41 -13.42
CA ARG A 171 -32.78 -6.39 -14.44
C ARG A 171 -31.81 -5.21 -14.36
N LEU A 172 -31.74 -4.44 -15.45
CA LEU A 172 -31.13 -3.11 -15.48
C LEU A 172 -32.21 -2.05 -15.64
N ILE A 173 -32.21 -1.03 -14.78
CA ILE A 173 -33.09 0.16 -14.90
C ILE A 173 -32.24 1.42 -15.07
N LYS A 174 -32.84 2.53 -15.53
CA LYS A 174 -32.21 3.85 -15.49
C LYS A 174 -32.90 4.74 -14.47
N ASP A 175 -32.17 5.16 -13.46
CA ASP A 175 -32.71 6.05 -12.44
C ASP A 175 -31.62 6.95 -11.83
N PHE A 176 -32.04 7.88 -10.99
CA PHE A 176 -31.15 8.65 -10.14
C PHE A 176 -30.77 7.86 -8.88
N ILE A 177 -29.55 8.07 -8.40
CA ILE A 177 -29.09 7.58 -7.11
C ILE A 177 -29.21 8.67 -6.03
N PRO A 178 -29.40 8.29 -4.75
CA PRO A 178 -29.45 9.25 -3.65
C PRO A 178 -28.21 10.15 -3.61
N GLY A 179 -28.42 11.45 -3.41
CA GLY A 179 -27.36 12.47 -3.37
C GLY A 179 -27.11 13.20 -4.69
N GLN A 180 -27.71 12.77 -5.82
CA GLN A 180 -27.70 13.56 -7.04
C GLN A 180 -28.59 14.81 -6.88
N THR A 181 -28.04 15.98 -7.22
CA THR A 181 -28.75 17.26 -7.17
C THR A 181 -29.31 17.68 -8.53
N GLU A 182 -28.63 17.32 -9.62
CA GLU A 182 -29.04 17.62 -10.99
C GLU A 182 -29.83 16.44 -11.59
N LEU A 183 -31.17 16.53 -11.57
CA LEU A 183 -32.08 15.46 -11.97
C LEU A 183 -32.55 15.57 -13.43
N THR A 184 -31.62 15.66 -14.37
CA THR A 184 -31.92 15.69 -15.82
C THR A 184 -31.83 14.28 -16.43
N SER A 185 -32.58 14.02 -17.51
CA SER A 185 -32.63 12.68 -18.14
C SER A 185 -31.23 12.13 -18.50
N GLY A 186 -30.31 12.99 -18.95
CA GLY A 186 -28.93 12.62 -19.28
C GLY A 186 -28.04 12.27 -18.08
N ARG A 187 -28.49 12.49 -16.85
CA ARG A 187 -27.77 12.20 -15.60
C ARG A 187 -28.23 10.92 -14.91
N ARG A 188 -29.22 10.22 -15.47
CA ARG A 188 -29.66 8.91 -14.97
C ARG A 188 -28.53 7.89 -15.14
N LEU A 189 -28.37 7.04 -14.13
CA LEU A 189 -27.40 5.96 -14.12
C LEU A 189 -28.12 4.64 -14.37
N TRP A 190 -27.41 3.69 -14.97
CA TRP A 190 -27.85 2.31 -15.00
C TRP A 190 -27.73 1.71 -13.61
N ILE A 191 -28.75 0.99 -13.15
CA ILE A 191 -28.80 0.35 -11.84
C ILE A 191 -29.12 -1.13 -12.03
N TYR A 192 -28.25 -2.00 -11.53
CA TYR A 192 -28.47 -3.43 -11.47
C TYR A 192 -29.33 -3.80 -10.25
N GLN A 193 -30.43 -4.51 -10.50
CA GLN A 193 -31.34 -4.95 -9.47
C GLN A 193 -31.56 -6.46 -9.52
N CYS A 194 -31.74 -7.08 -8.35
CA CYS A 194 -32.21 -8.46 -8.23
C CYS A 194 -33.38 -8.57 -7.24
N ARG A 195 -34.23 -9.57 -7.45
CA ARG A 195 -35.20 -10.06 -6.45
C ARG A 195 -35.11 -11.58 -6.40
N ASN A 196 -35.27 -12.19 -5.22
CA ASN A 196 -35.13 -13.64 -5.09
C ASN A 196 -36.41 -14.42 -5.47
N SER A 197 -37.53 -13.71 -5.61
CA SER A 197 -38.80 -14.25 -6.09
C SER A 197 -39.71 -13.11 -6.58
N PRO A 198 -40.74 -13.39 -7.40
CA PRO A 198 -41.61 -12.35 -7.98
C PRO A 198 -42.39 -11.51 -6.94
N ASP A 199 -42.67 -12.08 -5.77
CA ASP A 199 -43.35 -11.44 -4.63
C ASP A 199 -42.43 -10.55 -3.79
N GLN A 200 -41.11 -10.63 -3.99
CA GLN A 200 -40.14 -9.80 -3.27
C GLN A 200 -39.80 -8.51 -4.01
N ASN A 201 -39.45 -7.49 -3.23
CA ASN A 201 -38.99 -6.22 -3.76
C ASN A 201 -37.65 -6.34 -4.49
N TRP A 202 -37.50 -5.53 -5.53
CA TRP A 202 -36.22 -5.34 -6.22
C TRP A 202 -35.22 -4.65 -5.30
N ASN A 203 -34.03 -5.25 -5.17
CA ASN A 203 -32.91 -4.67 -4.46
C ASN A 203 -31.89 -4.12 -5.45
N SER A 204 -31.54 -2.83 -5.31
CA SER A 204 -30.48 -2.21 -6.10
C SER A 204 -29.11 -2.56 -5.54
N PHE A 205 -28.23 -3.11 -6.36
CA PHE A 205 -26.90 -3.59 -5.97
C PHE A 205 -25.79 -2.61 -6.34
N TYR A 206 -25.79 -2.14 -7.58
CA TYR A 206 -24.77 -1.20 -8.05
C TYR A 206 -25.30 -0.27 -9.14
N SER A 207 -24.58 0.84 -9.37
CA SER A 207 -24.87 1.80 -10.42
C SER A 207 -23.65 2.21 -11.22
N PHE A 208 -23.85 2.54 -12.50
CA PHE A 208 -22.78 2.94 -13.41
C PHE A 208 -23.31 3.85 -14.54
N SER A 209 -22.38 4.59 -15.15
CA SER A 209 -22.63 5.28 -16.42
C SER A 209 -21.92 4.52 -17.53
N HIS A 210 -22.64 4.23 -18.61
CA HIS A 210 -22.05 3.63 -19.81
C HIS A 210 -21.40 4.68 -20.73
N SER A 211 -21.59 5.97 -20.47
CA SER A 211 -21.15 7.06 -21.37
C SER A 211 -19.70 7.48 -21.16
N VAL A 212 -19.04 7.01 -20.10
CA VAL A 212 -17.66 7.35 -19.77
C VAL A 212 -16.85 6.06 -19.72
N GLU A 213 -16.08 5.80 -20.76
CA GLU A 213 -15.06 4.75 -20.74
C GLU A 213 -14.01 5.12 -19.70
N TRP A 214 -13.65 4.14 -18.87
CA TRP A 214 -12.57 4.27 -17.91
C TRP A 214 -11.29 3.70 -18.51
N LEU A 215 -10.18 4.40 -18.27
CA LEU A 215 -8.84 4.01 -18.69
C LEU A 215 -8.12 3.27 -17.56
N PRO A 216 -7.02 2.55 -17.84
CA PRO A 216 -6.28 1.79 -16.83
C PRO A 216 -5.95 2.59 -15.56
N ALA A 217 -5.56 3.87 -15.69
CA ALA A 217 -5.22 4.73 -14.56
C ALA A 217 -6.41 5.00 -13.62
N ASP A 218 -7.64 5.06 -14.15
CA ASP A 218 -8.84 5.24 -13.32
C ASP A 218 -9.04 4.02 -12.39
N PHE A 219 -8.74 2.82 -12.90
CA PHE A 219 -8.80 1.60 -12.12
C PHE A 219 -7.67 1.48 -11.12
N GLU A 220 -6.46 1.98 -11.40
CA GLU A 220 -5.37 2.03 -10.41
C GLU A 220 -5.77 2.85 -9.17
N ILE A 221 -6.42 3.99 -9.38
CA ILE A 221 -6.93 4.84 -8.30
C ILE A 221 -8.02 4.11 -7.50
N ALA A 222 -9.00 3.52 -8.18
CA ALA A 222 -10.06 2.77 -7.52
C ALA A 222 -9.52 1.54 -6.77
N ASN A 223 -8.55 0.84 -7.34
CA ASN A 223 -7.86 -0.32 -6.76
C ASN A 223 -7.08 0.06 -5.49
N CYS A 224 -6.44 1.24 -5.47
CA CYS A 224 -5.77 1.75 -4.28
C CYS A 224 -6.75 1.85 -3.10
N TYR A 225 -7.91 2.48 -3.29
CA TYR A 225 -8.93 2.51 -2.23
C TYR A 225 -9.45 1.12 -1.89
N THR A 226 -9.88 0.34 -2.89
CA THR A 226 -10.52 -0.97 -2.68
C THR A 226 -9.57 -1.97 -2.01
N GLY A 227 -8.28 -1.95 -2.32
CA GLY A 227 -7.28 -2.89 -1.81
C GLY A 227 -6.54 -2.45 -0.55
N THR A 228 -6.49 -1.15 -0.22
CA THR A 228 -5.68 -0.66 0.91
C THR A 228 -6.46 0.09 1.99
N SER A 229 -7.65 0.59 1.68
CA SER A 229 -8.43 1.38 2.63
C SER A 229 -9.01 0.49 3.73
N PRO A 230 -8.84 0.83 5.02
CA PRO A 230 -9.49 0.11 6.12
C PRO A 230 -11.03 0.25 6.10
N ARG A 231 -11.56 1.14 5.25
CA ARG A 231 -13.00 1.30 5.02
C ARG A 231 -13.54 0.39 3.91
N SER A 232 -12.65 -0.25 3.16
CA SER A 232 -13.04 -1.24 2.15
C SER A 232 -13.19 -2.60 2.81
N PHE A 233 -14.37 -3.22 2.65
CA PHE A 233 -14.64 -4.54 3.21
C PHE A 233 -13.66 -5.61 2.72
N GLN A 234 -13.06 -5.41 1.54
CA GLN A 234 -12.06 -6.31 0.96
C GLN A 234 -10.83 -6.47 1.86
N THR A 235 -10.51 -5.49 2.71
CA THR A 235 -9.31 -5.52 3.57
C THR A 235 -9.52 -6.27 4.90
N HIS A 236 -10.78 -6.56 5.24
CA HIS A 236 -11.14 -7.16 6.53
C HIS A 236 -12.23 -8.24 6.39
N THR A 237 -12.46 -8.75 5.18
CA THR A 237 -13.39 -9.84 4.92
C THR A 237 -12.77 -10.76 3.87
N VAL A 238 -12.43 -11.99 4.28
CA VAL A 238 -11.91 -13.00 3.35
C VAL A 238 -13.08 -13.51 2.52
N LEU A 239 -13.02 -13.36 1.20
CA LEU A 239 -14.15 -13.64 0.32
C LEU A 239 -13.70 -14.44 -0.89
N VAL A 240 -14.36 -15.57 -1.13
CA VAL A 240 -14.27 -16.33 -2.39
C VAL A 240 -15.67 -16.61 -2.89
N VAL A 241 -15.89 -16.46 -4.20
CA VAL A 241 -17.14 -16.85 -4.86
C VAL A 241 -16.80 -17.61 -6.14
N LYS A 242 -17.45 -18.75 -6.33
CA LYS A 242 -17.34 -19.56 -7.54
C LYS A 242 -18.71 -20.07 -7.96
N PHE A 243 -19.07 -19.88 -9.21
CA PHE A 243 -20.32 -20.40 -9.74
C PHE A 243 -20.15 -21.85 -10.20
N MET A 244 -21.25 -22.60 -10.20
CA MET A 244 -21.28 -24.01 -10.58
C MET A 244 -22.03 -24.13 -11.91
N LEU A 245 -21.35 -24.73 -12.89
CA LEU A 245 -21.84 -24.95 -14.25
C LEU A 245 -22.24 -26.42 -14.42
N ARG A 246 -23.31 -26.68 -15.16
CA ARG A 246 -23.72 -28.03 -15.57
C ARG A 246 -24.32 -28.01 -16.98
N GLU A 247 -24.38 -29.18 -17.61
CA GLU A 247 -25.15 -29.36 -18.84
C GLU A 247 -26.65 -29.07 -18.62
N SER A 248 -27.27 -28.41 -19.60
CA SER A 248 -28.68 -28.04 -19.59
C SER A 248 -29.27 -28.12 -20.99
N LYS A 249 -30.25 -29.00 -21.16
CA LYS A 249 -30.99 -29.15 -22.42
C LYS A 249 -31.89 -27.96 -22.74
N THR A 250 -32.20 -27.13 -21.74
CA THR A 250 -33.04 -25.95 -21.88
C THR A 250 -32.25 -24.67 -22.12
N SER A 251 -30.93 -24.70 -21.95
CA SER A 251 -30.06 -23.57 -22.21
C SER A 251 -29.75 -23.45 -23.70
N THR A 252 -29.70 -22.22 -24.22
CA THR A 252 -29.29 -21.95 -25.61
C THR A 252 -27.81 -22.27 -25.86
N THR A 253 -26.99 -22.33 -24.81
CA THR A 253 -25.56 -22.66 -24.90
C THR A 253 -25.28 -24.13 -24.58
N GLY A 254 -26.30 -24.94 -24.24
CA GLY A 254 -26.14 -26.31 -23.78
C GLY A 254 -25.69 -26.46 -22.32
N GLU A 255 -25.33 -25.36 -21.65
CA GLU A 255 -24.91 -25.34 -20.24
C GLU A 255 -25.59 -24.22 -19.46
N GLU A 256 -25.74 -24.40 -18.15
CA GLU A 256 -26.33 -23.40 -17.26
C GLU A 256 -25.60 -23.29 -15.93
N ILE A 257 -25.63 -22.08 -15.37
CA ILE A 257 -25.18 -21.82 -14.02
C ILE A 257 -26.32 -22.17 -13.06
N TYR A 258 -26.16 -23.26 -12.32
CA TYR A 258 -27.23 -23.76 -11.45
C TYR A 258 -27.05 -23.36 -9.99
N GLY A 259 -25.86 -22.90 -9.60
CA GLY A 259 -25.59 -22.54 -8.22
C GLY A 259 -24.29 -21.78 -8.04
N LYS A 260 -24.00 -21.45 -6.77
CA LYS A 260 -22.78 -20.78 -6.35
C LYS A 260 -22.27 -21.35 -5.04
N ARG A 261 -20.95 -21.33 -4.88
CA ARG A 261 -20.26 -21.60 -3.63
C ARG A 261 -19.53 -20.35 -3.18
N MET A 262 -19.52 -20.10 -1.88
CA MET A 262 -18.96 -18.90 -1.28
C MET A 262 -18.18 -19.26 -0.03
N LEU A 263 -17.01 -18.66 0.15
CA LEU A 263 -16.32 -18.61 1.43
C LEU A 263 -16.41 -17.18 1.92
N ILE A 264 -16.95 -16.97 3.12
CA ILE A 264 -17.02 -15.67 3.77
C ILE A 264 -16.38 -15.82 5.14
N ASN A 265 -15.22 -15.21 5.32
CA ASN A 265 -14.34 -15.33 6.49
C ASN A 265 -13.93 -16.79 6.78
N ASP A 266 -14.73 -17.46 7.57
CA ASP A 266 -14.53 -18.77 8.16
C ASP A 266 -15.69 -19.73 7.84
N VAL A 267 -16.63 -19.33 6.97
CA VAL A 267 -17.79 -20.16 6.64
C VAL A 267 -17.86 -20.44 5.14
N VAL A 268 -17.88 -21.72 4.78
CA VAL A 268 -18.17 -22.20 3.43
C VAL A 268 -19.68 -22.40 3.30
N LYS A 269 -20.26 -21.75 2.29
CA LYS A 269 -21.68 -21.77 1.98
C LYS A 269 -21.90 -22.18 0.54
N GLU A 270 -23.02 -22.84 0.27
CA GLU A 270 -23.45 -23.19 -1.07
C GLU A 270 -24.90 -22.79 -1.27
N ASN A 271 -25.22 -22.33 -2.48
CA ASN A 271 -26.57 -22.06 -2.90
C ASN A 271 -26.79 -22.73 -4.26
N PRO A 272 -27.52 -23.85 -4.32
CA PRO A 272 -27.79 -24.60 -5.56
C PRO A 272 -28.95 -24.01 -6.38
N GLY A 273 -29.11 -22.68 -6.39
CA GLY A 273 -30.20 -21.99 -7.09
C GLY A 273 -31.47 -21.84 -6.25
N GLY A 274 -31.34 -21.73 -4.93
CA GLY A 274 -32.48 -21.52 -4.03
C GLY A 274 -32.01 -21.00 -2.69
N LYS A 275 -32.12 -21.85 -1.66
CA LYS A 275 -31.69 -21.50 -0.30
C LYS A 275 -30.19 -21.73 -0.13
N THR A 276 -29.52 -20.77 0.51
CA THR A 276 -28.13 -20.94 0.93
C THR A 276 -28.04 -21.91 2.10
N ILE A 277 -27.17 -22.90 2.00
CA ILE A 277 -26.82 -23.85 3.05
C ILE A 277 -25.37 -23.60 3.50
N VAL A 278 -25.09 -23.84 4.78
CA VAL A 278 -23.73 -23.84 5.32
C VAL A 278 -23.17 -25.25 5.10
N LEU A 279 -22.04 -25.35 4.41
CA LEU A 279 -21.34 -26.62 4.19
C LEU A 279 -20.36 -26.90 5.33
N LYS A 280 -19.61 -25.88 5.75
CA LYS A 280 -18.58 -26.03 6.78
C LYS A 280 -18.31 -24.71 7.48
N GLU A 281 -18.17 -24.76 8.79
CA GLU A 281 -17.57 -23.70 9.62
C GLU A 281 -16.13 -24.10 9.92
N LEU A 282 -15.20 -23.18 9.69
CA LEU A 282 -13.77 -23.40 9.70
C LEU A 282 -13.22 -22.84 11.01
N LYS A 283 -12.63 -23.71 11.84
CA LYS A 283 -12.17 -23.35 13.20
C LYS A 283 -10.71 -22.96 13.26
N THR A 284 -9.95 -23.27 12.21
CA THR A 284 -8.52 -22.98 12.12
C THR A 284 -8.17 -22.45 10.73
N GLU A 285 -7.01 -21.80 10.63
CA GLU A 285 -6.48 -21.38 9.33
C GLU A 285 -6.17 -22.56 8.41
N ASP A 286 -5.64 -23.65 8.95
CA ASP A 286 -5.38 -24.86 8.16
C ASP A 286 -6.68 -25.35 7.52
N GLU A 287 -7.75 -25.48 8.31
CA GLU A 287 -9.07 -25.89 7.80
C GLU A 287 -9.55 -24.96 6.67
N ARG A 288 -9.28 -23.65 6.77
CA ARG A 288 -9.62 -22.69 5.72
C ARG A 288 -8.77 -22.89 4.48
N VAL A 289 -7.47 -23.12 4.61
CA VAL A 289 -6.57 -23.41 3.49
C VAL A 289 -6.98 -24.72 2.80
N GLU A 290 -7.32 -25.77 3.55
CA GLU A 290 -7.87 -27.00 2.97
C GLU A 290 -9.19 -26.74 2.24
N ALA A 291 -10.08 -25.94 2.83
CA ALA A 291 -11.36 -25.61 2.21
C ALA A 291 -11.19 -24.81 0.91
N LEU A 292 -10.22 -23.89 0.83
CA LEU A 292 -9.87 -23.17 -0.40
C LEU A 292 -9.53 -24.16 -1.53
N LYS A 293 -8.74 -25.19 -1.21
CA LYS A 293 -8.35 -26.22 -2.17
C LYS A 293 -9.52 -27.15 -2.54
N GLU A 294 -10.22 -27.69 -1.56
CA GLU A 294 -11.32 -28.65 -1.73
C GLU A 294 -12.51 -28.03 -2.48
N TYR A 295 -12.97 -26.85 -2.04
CA TYR A 295 -14.23 -26.28 -2.50
C TYR A 295 -14.07 -25.34 -3.68
N PHE A 296 -12.92 -24.70 -3.84
CA PHE A 296 -12.69 -23.66 -4.85
C PHE A 296 -11.57 -24.01 -5.83
N GLY A 297 -10.71 -24.99 -5.49
CA GLY A 297 -9.54 -25.36 -6.29
C GLY A 297 -8.37 -24.39 -6.15
N ILE A 298 -8.37 -23.55 -5.11
CA ILE A 298 -7.31 -22.57 -4.86
C ILE A 298 -6.20 -23.23 -4.04
N ASP A 299 -4.99 -23.34 -4.61
CA ASP A 299 -3.82 -23.86 -3.91
C ASP A 299 -2.87 -22.73 -3.49
N LEU A 300 -2.71 -22.57 -2.17
CA LEU A 300 -1.82 -21.58 -1.58
C LEU A 300 -0.45 -22.19 -1.30
N THR A 301 0.60 -21.46 -1.68
CA THR A 301 1.99 -21.79 -1.37
C THR A 301 2.27 -21.70 0.13
N THR A 302 3.37 -22.31 0.58
CA THR A 302 3.77 -22.24 1.99
C THR A 302 3.98 -20.79 2.46
N GLU A 303 4.59 -19.93 1.63
CA GLU A 303 4.75 -18.51 1.96
C GLU A 303 3.39 -17.82 2.13
N GLU A 304 2.45 -18.08 1.22
CA GLU A 304 1.12 -17.48 1.29
C GLU A 304 0.37 -17.90 2.56
N ARG A 305 0.47 -19.18 2.95
CA ARG A 305 -0.14 -19.71 4.18
C ARG A 305 0.42 -19.04 5.44
N GLU A 306 1.72 -18.76 5.47
CA GLU A 306 2.34 -18.08 6.61
C GLU A 306 2.00 -16.58 6.66
N ALA A 307 1.74 -15.94 5.52
CA ALA A 307 1.55 -14.50 5.41
C ALA A 307 0.30 -13.95 6.14
N ILE A 308 -0.67 -14.81 6.47
CA ILE A 308 -1.88 -14.42 7.20
C ILE A 308 -1.72 -14.42 8.72
N LYS A 309 -0.69 -15.07 9.25
CA LYS A 309 -0.48 -15.22 10.70
C LYS A 309 -0.29 -13.86 11.39
N GLY A 310 -0.98 -13.66 12.50
CA GLY A 310 -0.97 -12.42 13.29
C GLY A 310 -1.86 -11.30 12.75
N PHE A 311 -2.53 -11.49 11.61
CA PHE A 311 -3.42 -10.48 11.04
C PHE A 311 -4.86 -10.62 11.54
N GLN A 312 -5.62 -9.52 11.50
CA GLN A 312 -7.02 -9.48 11.96
C GLN A 312 -7.97 -10.47 11.28
N THR A 313 -7.59 -10.98 10.10
CA THR A 313 -8.40 -11.92 9.31
C THR A 313 -7.99 -13.38 9.50
N GLU A 314 -6.96 -13.66 10.30
CA GLU A 314 -6.57 -15.00 10.74
C GLU A 314 -7.66 -15.59 11.64
N ILE A 315 -8.09 -16.83 11.35
CA ILE A 315 -8.88 -17.66 12.25
C ILE A 315 -7.95 -18.12 13.37
N LYS A 316 -8.08 -17.46 14.53
CA LYS A 316 -7.36 -17.85 15.73
C LYS A 316 -7.95 -19.16 16.23
N SER A 317 -7.16 -20.23 16.21
CA SER A 317 -7.52 -21.45 16.94
C SER A 317 -7.70 -21.11 18.41
N ASP A 318 -8.73 -21.66 19.08
CA ASP A 318 -8.86 -21.63 20.53
C ASP A 318 -7.61 -22.24 21.16
N CYS A 319 -6.63 -21.41 21.47
CA CYS A 319 -5.51 -21.81 22.31
C CYS A 319 -6.11 -21.91 23.73
N PRO A 320 -5.98 -23.05 24.44
CA PRO A 320 -6.42 -23.11 25.82
C PRO A 320 -5.64 -22.04 26.59
N VAL A 321 -6.33 -20.99 26.98
CA VAL A 321 -5.80 -19.99 27.91
C VAL A 321 -5.44 -20.77 29.18
N PRO A 322 -4.17 -20.76 29.63
CA PRO A 322 -3.83 -21.35 30.92
C PRO A 322 -4.76 -20.73 31.97
N SER A 323 -5.45 -21.57 32.74
CA SER A 323 -6.53 -21.22 33.66
C SER A 323 -6.10 -20.42 34.90
N THR A 324 -5.14 -19.52 34.75
CA THR A 324 -4.61 -18.68 35.84
C THR A 324 -4.33 -17.26 35.32
N TRP A 325 -5.38 -16.59 34.84
CA TRP A 325 -5.42 -15.12 34.77
C TRP A 325 -6.75 -14.66 35.37
N PRO A 326 -6.76 -13.79 36.39
CA PRO A 326 -7.99 -13.36 37.04
C PRO A 326 -8.87 -12.57 36.08
N GLN A 327 -10.16 -12.89 36.09
CA GLN A 327 -11.22 -12.24 35.33
C GLN A 327 -11.15 -10.71 35.50
N LEU A 328 -10.78 -10.01 34.43
CA LEU A 328 -11.06 -8.58 34.31
C LEU A 328 -12.48 -8.44 33.75
N ILE A 329 -13.29 -7.81 34.58
CA ILE A 329 -14.71 -7.54 34.46
C ILE A 329 -15.04 -6.85 33.12
N GLU A 330 -16.04 -7.39 32.43
CA GLU A 330 -16.83 -6.71 31.40
C GLU A 330 -17.35 -5.37 31.93
N ILE A 331 -16.94 -4.26 31.32
CA ILE A 331 -17.70 -3.00 31.41
C ILE A 331 -18.48 -2.84 30.12
N GLN A 332 -19.71 -3.30 30.21
CA GLN A 332 -20.79 -3.09 29.26
C GLN A 332 -21.13 -1.59 29.21
N SER A 333 -21.39 -1.12 28.00
CA SER A 333 -21.80 0.24 27.72
C SER A 333 -23.10 0.58 28.47
N THR A 334 -23.06 1.59 29.34
CA THR A 334 -24.24 2.36 29.75
C THR A 334 -23.99 3.82 29.43
N CYS A 335 -24.53 4.27 28.30
CA CYS A 335 -24.92 5.66 28.15
C CYS A 335 -26.05 5.91 29.14
N ASP A 336 -25.87 6.83 30.08
CA ASP A 336 -26.80 7.93 30.37
C ASP A 336 -26.39 8.68 31.64
N ASN A 337 -26.51 10.01 31.57
CA ASN A 337 -26.56 10.99 32.65
C ASN A 337 -25.33 11.16 33.55
N VAL A 338 -24.53 12.19 33.26
CA VAL A 338 -23.96 13.03 34.32
C VAL A 338 -24.11 14.50 33.93
N ASP A 339 -24.84 15.21 34.79
CA ASP A 339 -25.09 16.64 34.79
C ASP A 339 -23.80 17.47 34.74
N ILE A 340 -23.73 18.34 33.74
CA ILE A 340 -22.68 19.35 33.62
C ILE A 340 -23.07 20.53 34.50
N MET A 341 -22.37 20.66 35.63
CA MET A 341 -22.45 21.80 36.52
C MET A 341 -21.87 23.04 35.81
N ARG A 342 -22.73 24.05 35.66
CA ARG A 342 -22.43 25.37 35.10
C ARG A 342 -21.49 26.14 36.03
N PHE A 343 -20.37 26.64 35.50
CA PHE A 343 -19.80 27.90 35.97
C PHE A 343 -19.74 28.88 34.81
N SER A 344 -20.51 29.95 34.97
CA SER A 344 -20.58 31.11 34.09
C SER A 344 -19.55 32.12 34.58
N ILE A 345 -18.53 32.42 33.77
CA ILE A 345 -17.87 33.73 33.80
C ILE A 345 -17.65 34.15 32.35
N ALA A 346 -18.38 35.21 31.98
CA ALA A 346 -18.29 35.86 30.70
C ALA A 346 -17.03 36.75 30.62
N SER A 347 -16.54 36.87 29.38
CA SER A 347 -15.89 38.05 28.80
C SER A 347 -14.60 38.56 29.43
N SER A 348 -13.49 38.27 28.75
CA SER A 348 -12.40 39.23 28.55
C SER A 348 -11.64 38.86 27.27
N LEU A 349 -11.84 39.67 26.23
CA LEU A 349 -10.99 39.71 25.04
C LEU A 349 -9.54 39.99 25.46
N LEU A 350 -8.61 39.09 25.16
CA LEU A 350 -7.18 39.40 25.13
C LEU A 350 -6.51 38.62 23.98
N PHE A 351 -6.26 39.38 22.90
CA PHE A 351 -5.25 39.20 21.85
C PHE A 351 -4.91 37.76 21.40
N LEU A 352 -5.60 37.32 20.35
CA LEU A 352 -4.98 36.48 19.32
C LEU A 352 -3.86 37.29 18.66
N THR A 353 -2.63 37.10 19.14
CA THR A 353 -1.46 37.34 18.29
C THR A 353 -1.41 36.20 17.28
N SER A 354 -2.05 36.43 16.15
CA SER A 354 -1.72 35.73 14.92
C SER A 354 -0.27 36.10 14.57
N ALA A 355 0.69 35.35 15.10
CA ALA A 355 1.93 35.18 14.36
C ALA A 355 1.53 34.46 13.07
N ALA A 356 1.25 35.25 12.02
CA ALA A 356 1.29 34.76 10.67
C ALA A 356 2.69 34.20 10.47
N SER A 357 2.87 32.91 10.75
CA SER A 357 4.08 32.19 10.37
C SER A 357 3.98 32.14 8.85
N ALA A 358 4.65 33.09 8.19
CA ALA A 358 4.81 33.06 6.76
C ALA A 358 5.30 31.65 6.40
N ALA A 359 4.55 30.92 5.59
CA ALA A 359 4.94 29.60 5.15
C ALA A 359 6.38 29.71 4.60
N SER A 360 7.33 29.04 5.26
CA SER A 360 8.74 29.11 4.87
C SER A 360 8.88 28.57 3.45
N SER A 361 9.62 29.27 2.60
CA SER A 361 9.85 28.82 1.23
C SER A 361 11.26 28.26 1.06
N TRP A 362 11.42 27.29 0.16
CA TRP A 362 12.75 26.85 -0.23
C TRP A 362 13.45 27.92 -1.06
N GLY A 363 14.75 28.06 -0.83
CA GLY A 363 15.63 29.02 -1.48
C GLY A 363 17.06 28.50 -1.58
N PHE A 364 17.95 29.30 -2.12
CA PHE A 364 19.39 29.05 -2.03
C PHE A 364 20.18 30.36 -1.93
N LYS A 365 21.42 30.24 -1.46
CA LYS A 365 22.44 31.29 -1.37
C LYS A 365 23.71 30.83 -2.05
N ASP A 366 24.57 31.78 -2.39
CA ASP A 366 25.92 31.55 -2.94
C ASP A 366 25.95 30.66 -4.20
N GLY A 367 24.95 30.82 -5.08
CA GLY A 367 24.90 30.10 -6.36
C GLY A 367 26.06 30.49 -7.27
N SER A 368 26.82 29.49 -7.72
CA SER A 368 27.88 29.66 -8.70
C SER A 368 27.93 28.50 -9.66
N VAL A 369 28.23 28.81 -10.92
CA VAL A 369 28.43 27.86 -12.00
C VAL A 369 29.79 28.09 -12.63
N THR A 370 30.53 27.02 -12.89
CA THR A 370 31.85 27.06 -13.53
C THR A 370 31.93 26.01 -14.63
N VAL A 371 32.19 26.46 -15.85
CA VAL A 371 32.51 25.61 -17.00
C VAL A 371 34.03 25.38 -17.01
N ALA A 372 34.44 24.15 -16.71
CA ALA A 372 35.79 23.71 -16.92
C ALA A 372 35.93 23.23 -18.37
N SER A 373 36.51 24.08 -19.22
CA SER A 373 36.75 23.76 -20.64
C SER A 373 38.23 23.56 -20.94
N LYS A 374 38.56 22.56 -21.75
CA LYS A 374 39.91 22.37 -22.32
C LYS A 374 40.09 23.05 -23.68
N GLN A 375 39.01 23.55 -24.28
CA GLN A 375 38.96 24.08 -25.65
C GLN A 375 38.69 25.59 -25.70
N GLY A 376 38.86 26.32 -24.59
CA GLY A 376 38.80 27.78 -24.55
C GLY A 376 37.45 28.40 -24.17
N HIS A 377 36.44 27.60 -23.83
CA HIS A 377 35.11 28.07 -23.40
C HIS A 377 34.93 28.10 -21.88
N ALA A 378 36.02 28.30 -21.12
CA ALA A 378 35.95 28.34 -19.67
C ALA A 378 35.22 29.61 -19.22
N ALA A 379 34.23 29.44 -18.34
CA ALA A 379 33.42 30.55 -17.83
C ALA A 379 33.03 30.28 -16.38
N THR A 380 33.02 31.33 -15.55
CA THR A 380 32.50 31.27 -14.18
C THR A 380 31.51 32.38 -13.97
N ALA A 381 30.32 32.05 -13.48
CA ALA A 381 29.27 33.00 -13.19
C ALA A 381 28.65 32.71 -11.82
N LYS A 382 28.01 33.73 -11.25
CA LYS A 382 27.20 33.62 -10.03
C LYS A 382 25.73 33.84 -10.39
N PHE A 383 24.85 33.21 -9.63
CA PHE A 383 23.41 33.31 -9.81
C PHE A 383 22.70 33.29 -8.44
N SER A 384 21.49 33.83 -8.40
CA SER A 384 20.66 33.88 -7.20
C SER A 384 19.19 33.60 -7.56
N ASN A 385 18.32 33.49 -6.55
CA ASN A 385 16.88 33.29 -6.74
C ASN A 385 16.21 34.31 -7.67
N GLN A 386 16.76 35.53 -7.79
CA GLN A 386 16.18 36.64 -8.56
C GLN A 386 16.95 36.95 -9.85
N GLU A 387 18.19 36.49 -9.95
CA GLU A 387 19.08 36.81 -11.06
C GLU A 387 19.76 35.53 -11.58
N PRO A 388 19.21 34.92 -12.65
CA PRO A 388 19.90 33.85 -13.38
C PRO A 388 21.14 34.41 -14.10
N VAL A 389 22.05 33.52 -14.49
CA VAL A 389 23.17 33.88 -15.37
C VAL A 389 22.60 34.31 -16.72
N LYS A 390 22.90 35.55 -17.13
CA LYS A 390 22.40 36.13 -18.39
C LYS A 390 23.06 35.51 -19.62
N ASP A 391 24.35 35.23 -19.51
CA ASP A 391 25.12 34.65 -20.62
C ASP A 391 24.86 33.15 -20.73
N THR A 392 24.70 32.69 -21.97
CA THR A 392 24.55 31.26 -22.26
C THR A 392 25.91 30.58 -22.16
N LEU A 393 26.01 29.53 -21.34
CA LEU A 393 27.24 28.79 -21.13
C LEU A 393 27.44 27.76 -22.24
N ILE A 394 28.66 27.67 -22.77
CA ILE A 394 28.97 26.74 -23.85
C ILE A 394 29.52 25.43 -23.24
N LEU A 395 28.93 24.30 -23.62
CA LEU A 395 29.35 22.97 -23.15
C LEU A 395 29.87 22.11 -24.30
N GLY A 396 31.19 22.06 -24.46
CA GLY A 396 31.86 21.15 -25.39
C GLY A 396 31.91 19.71 -24.89
N LYS A 397 32.22 18.77 -25.80
CA LYS A 397 32.23 17.32 -25.51
C LYS A 397 33.11 16.87 -24.35
N ALA A 398 34.25 17.54 -24.14
CA ALA A 398 35.20 17.23 -23.07
C ALA A 398 35.05 18.15 -21.84
N ASP A 399 34.10 19.07 -21.86
CA ASP A 399 33.94 20.09 -20.85
C ASP A 399 33.03 19.59 -19.71
N THR A 400 33.11 20.25 -18.56
CA THR A 400 32.29 19.89 -17.40
C THR A 400 31.79 21.15 -16.72
N ILE A 401 30.50 21.22 -16.45
CA ILE A 401 29.87 22.31 -15.69
C ILE A 401 29.76 21.88 -14.23
N LYS A 402 30.35 22.65 -13.34
CA LYS A 402 30.20 22.49 -11.89
C LYS A 402 29.25 23.55 -11.37
N VAL A 403 28.20 23.12 -10.68
CA VAL A 403 27.23 23.99 -10.01
C VAL A 403 27.41 23.84 -8.50
N SER A 404 27.50 24.95 -7.78
CA SER A 404 27.61 24.96 -6.32
C SER A 404 26.66 25.99 -5.72
N LEU A 405 25.95 25.63 -4.66
CA LEU A 405 25.03 26.51 -3.94
C LEU A 405 24.81 26.02 -2.50
N THR A 406 24.20 26.85 -1.66
CA THR A 406 23.75 26.46 -0.32
C THR A 406 22.23 26.57 -0.25
N THR A 407 21.52 25.46 -0.08
CA THR A 407 20.06 25.40 0.02
C THR A 407 19.57 25.95 1.37
N THR A 408 18.44 26.65 1.35
CA THR A 408 17.84 27.28 2.53
C THR A 408 16.34 27.02 2.61
N GLU A 409 15.80 26.91 3.82
CA GLU A 409 14.36 26.95 4.11
C GLU A 409 14.11 28.25 4.89
N GLY A 410 13.44 29.22 4.25
CA GLY A 410 13.45 30.60 4.72
C GLY A 410 14.86 31.18 4.71
N SER A 411 15.36 31.63 5.87
CA SER A 411 16.69 32.21 6.02
C SER A 411 17.78 31.20 6.43
N GLU A 412 17.39 30.00 6.89
CA GLU A 412 18.28 29.00 7.48
C GLU A 412 18.78 27.99 6.44
N ALA A 413 20.08 27.63 6.52
CA ALA A 413 20.65 26.61 5.66
C ALA A 413 20.15 25.22 6.07
N LYS A 414 19.52 24.50 5.14
CA LYS A 414 18.89 23.21 5.43
C LYS A 414 18.97 22.29 4.23
N ARG A 415 19.03 20.98 4.49
CA ARG A 415 19.01 19.94 3.46
C ARG A 415 17.56 19.64 3.03
N PRO A 416 17.18 19.82 1.76
CA PRO A 416 15.87 19.40 1.26
C PRO A 416 15.80 17.88 1.06
N HIS A 417 14.59 17.32 1.02
CA HIS A 417 14.38 15.92 0.66
C HIS A 417 14.57 15.67 -0.85
N GLN A 418 14.30 16.68 -1.67
CA GLN A 418 14.44 16.67 -3.12
C GLN A 418 15.27 17.87 -3.57
N ALA A 419 16.32 17.62 -4.34
CA ALA A 419 17.13 18.66 -4.98
C ALA A 419 17.61 18.16 -6.35
N PHE A 420 17.18 18.84 -7.42
CA PHE A 420 17.49 18.48 -8.80
C PHE A 420 17.92 19.68 -9.63
N ILE A 421 18.85 19.46 -10.56
CA ILE A 421 19.08 20.32 -11.71
C ILE A 421 18.32 19.71 -12.87
N VAL A 422 17.34 20.44 -13.40
CA VAL A 422 16.54 20.01 -14.54
C VAL A 422 16.99 20.79 -15.76
N ILE A 423 17.43 20.07 -16.80
CA ILE A 423 17.80 20.65 -18.09
C ILE A 423 16.65 20.37 -19.06
N THR A 424 16.09 21.41 -19.67
CA THR A 424 14.88 21.35 -20.49
C THR A 424 15.09 22.02 -21.84
N GLU A 425 14.61 21.38 -22.90
CA GLU A 425 14.50 21.94 -24.25
C GLU A 425 13.11 22.55 -24.49
N SER A 426 12.98 23.48 -25.44
CA SER A 426 11.71 24.11 -25.85
C SER A 426 10.61 23.10 -26.25
N THR A 427 10.99 21.92 -26.74
CA THR A 427 10.10 20.82 -27.12
C THR A 427 9.43 20.12 -25.92
N GLY A 428 9.91 20.37 -24.70
CA GLY A 428 9.45 19.71 -23.48
C GLY A 428 10.25 18.46 -23.07
N ILE A 429 11.32 18.11 -23.81
CA ILE A 429 12.26 17.07 -23.38
C ILE A 429 13.07 17.59 -22.18
N GLU A 430 13.13 16.79 -21.11
CA GLU A 430 13.87 17.14 -19.90
C GLU A 430 14.75 16.00 -19.37
N VAL A 431 15.83 16.36 -18.69
CA VAL A 431 16.64 15.45 -17.89
C VAL A 431 16.84 16.05 -16.49
N ALA A 432 16.58 15.24 -15.46
CA ALA A 432 16.74 15.65 -14.07
C ALA A 432 17.99 15.00 -13.45
N LEU A 433 18.90 15.83 -12.95
CA LEU A 433 20.16 15.42 -12.33
C LEU A 433 20.09 15.70 -10.82
N PRO A 434 20.20 14.68 -9.94
CA PRO A 434 20.15 14.89 -8.50
C PRO A 434 21.36 15.71 -8.01
N LEU A 435 21.14 16.64 -7.07
CA LEU A 435 22.24 17.31 -6.36
C LEU A 435 22.60 16.56 -5.09
N ASP A 436 23.90 16.36 -4.87
CA ASP A 436 24.40 15.90 -3.58
C ASP A 436 24.41 17.06 -2.58
N VAL A 437 23.43 17.05 -1.67
CA VAL A 437 23.27 18.08 -0.62
C VAL A 437 23.71 17.54 0.74
N ARG A 438 24.67 18.22 1.37
CA ARG A 438 25.14 17.91 2.72
C ARG A 438 24.13 18.36 3.79
N SER A 439 24.28 17.87 5.02
CA SER A 439 23.47 18.32 6.17
C SER A 439 23.53 19.84 6.41
N SER A 440 24.64 20.48 6.02
CA SER A 440 24.83 21.94 6.10
C SER A 440 24.12 22.74 5.00
N GLY A 441 23.31 22.10 4.14
CA GLY A 441 22.67 22.71 2.97
C GLY A 441 23.61 22.96 1.77
N LYS A 442 24.92 22.72 1.91
CA LYS A 442 25.85 22.86 0.78
C LYS A 442 25.60 21.77 -0.27
N ALA A 443 25.39 22.19 -1.51
CA ALA A 443 25.10 21.35 -2.66
C ALA A 443 26.12 21.57 -3.76
N VAL A 444 26.57 20.48 -4.39
CA VAL A 444 27.44 20.52 -5.57
C VAL A 444 26.94 19.51 -6.60
N ALA A 445 26.91 19.90 -7.87
CA ALA A 445 26.62 19.03 -8.99
C ALA A 445 27.66 19.21 -10.10
N SER A 446 27.92 18.14 -10.85
CA SER A 446 28.82 18.13 -11.99
C SER A 446 28.07 17.59 -13.19
N ILE A 447 27.99 18.37 -14.27
CA ILE A 447 27.25 18.05 -15.48
C ILE A 447 28.25 17.91 -16.62
N SER A 448 28.19 16.81 -17.34
CA SER A 448 28.99 16.53 -18.53
C SER A 448 28.11 15.90 -19.61
N HIS A 449 28.63 15.73 -20.83
CA HIS A 449 27.84 15.16 -21.95
C HIS A 449 27.25 13.78 -21.64
N LYS A 450 27.90 12.95 -20.83
CA LYS A 450 27.38 11.63 -20.42
C LYS A 450 26.12 11.70 -19.55
N ASP A 451 25.88 12.84 -18.92
CA ASP A 451 24.75 13.07 -18.01
C ASP A 451 23.55 13.67 -18.77
N ILE A 452 23.72 14.02 -20.05
CA ILE A 452 22.70 14.63 -20.91
C ILE A 452 22.22 13.59 -21.93
N SER A 453 20.91 13.53 -22.17
CA SER A 453 20.34 12.58 -23.13
C SER A 453 20.73 12.94 -24.58
N VAL A 454 20.81 11.93 -25.45
CA VAL A 454 21.19 12.13 -26.86
C VAL A 454 20.32 13.18 -27.58
N PRO A 455 18.98 13.22 -27.42
CA PRO A 455 18.16 14.27 -28.04
C PRO A 455 18.57 15.68 -27.61
N LEU A 456 18.84 15.89 -26.31
CA LEU A 456 19.27 17.18 -25.78
C LEU A 456 20.67 17.57 -26.24
N LEU A 457 21.57 16.59 -26.41
CA LEU A 457 22.89 16.83 -27.01
C LEU A 457 22.79 17.26 -28.48
N LEU A 458 21.75 16.84 -29.20
CA LEU A 458 21.55 17.21 -30.61
C LEU A 458 20.79 18.54 -30.80
N SER A 459 20.41 19.20 -29.70
CA SER A 459 19.68 20.46 -29.77
C SER A 459 20.54 21.58 -30.35
N GLU A 460 19.97 22.32 -31.31
CA GLU A 460 20.57 23.54 -31.85
C GLU A 460 20.20 24.78 -31.00
N GLU A 461 19.20 24.66 -30.13
CA GLU A 461 18.73 25.74 -29.27
C GLU A 461 19.41 25.72 -27.88
N PRO A 462 19.52 26.88 -27.19
CA PRO A 462 19.97 26.92 -25.82
C PRO A 462 19.03 26.14 -24.88
N LEU A 463 19.59 25.17 -24.16
CA LEU A 463 18.89 24.40 -23.15
C LEU A 463 18.74 25.22 -21.86
N LYS A 464 17.54 25.21 -21.28
CA LYS A 464 17.24 25.92 -20.03
C LYS A 464 17.57 25.04 -18.83
N VAL A 465 18.26 25.60 -17.83
CA VAL A 465 18.59 24.88 -16.59
C VAL A 465 17.82 25.48 -15.43
N ASN A 466 17.04 24.64 -14.75
CA ASN A 466 16.27 24.99 -13.56
C ASN A 466 16.78 24.25 -12.34
N LEU A 467 16.79 24.92 -11.19
CA LEU A 467 16.97 24.30 -9.89
C LEU A 467 15.61 23.99 -9.27
N VAL A 468 15.42 22.74 -8.86
CA VAL A 468 14.20 22.27 -8.18
C VAL A 468 14.55 21.83 -6.77
N LEU A 469 13.95 22.48 -5.76
CA LEU A 469 14.10 22.13 -4.34
C LEU A 469 12.75 21.85 -3.70
N GLY A 470 12.65 20.79 -2.91
CA GLY A 470 11.41 20.41 -2.22
C GLY A 470 11.63 19.54 -0.98
N SER A 471 10.68 19.58 -0.06
CA SER A 471 10.64 18.72 1.12
C SER A 471 9.21 18.35 1.47
N PHE A 472 9.04 17.25 2.19
CA PHE A 472 7.77 16.95 2.86
C PHE A 472 7.50 18.02 3.93
N GLY A 473 6.29 18.59 3.97
CA GLY A 473 5.92 19.63 4.94
C GLY A 473 5.07 20.76 4.34
N SER A 474 4.94 21.86 5.08
CA SER A 474 4.18 23.06 4.69
C SER A 474 5.01 24.09 3.90
N SER A 475 6.31 23.82 3.69
CA SER A 475 7.21 24.75 3.01
C SER A 475 6.99 24.74 1.49
N SER A 476 6.91 25.92 0.90
CA SER A 476 6.69 26.04 -0.56
C SER A 476 7.94 25.57 -1.33
N PRO A 477 7.78 24.69 -2.35
CA PRO A 477 8.90 24.25 -3.18
C PRO A 477 9.44 25.37 -4.05
N LEU A 478 10.69 25.25 -4.49
CA LEU A 478 11.34 26.19 -5.40
C LEU A 478 11.55 25.53 -6.77
N ILE A 479 11.13 26.22 -7.82
CA ILE A 479 11.57 25.97 -9.20
C ILE A 479 12.11 27.30 -9.72
N SER A 480 13.43 27.37 -9.92
CA SER A 480 14.09 28.63 -10.28
C SER A 480 15.00 28.43 -11.50
N PRO A 481 14.86 29.26 -12.56
CA PRO A 481 15.80 29.24 -13.67
C PRO A 481 17.16 29.76 -13.18
N VAL A 482 18.24 29.05 -13.49
CA VAL A 482 19.58 29.39 -13.00
C VAL A 482 20.53 29.84 -14.10
N PHE A 483 20.58 29.14 -15.24
CA PHE A 483 21.40 29.50 -16.41
C PHE A 483 20.94 28.72 -17.66
N ASN A 484 21.47 29.08 -18.84
CA ASN A 484 21.26 28.36 -20.08
C ASN A 484 22.55 27.69 -20.56
N ILE A 485 22.44 26.56 -21.24
CA ILE A 485 23.56 25.82 -21.83
C ILE A 485 23.36 25.72 -23.35
N GLN A 486 24.37 26.13 -24.13
CA GLN A 486 24.46 25.79 -25.54
C GLN A 486 25.41 24.60 -25.72
N ILE A 487 24.95 23.55 -26.41
CA ILE A 487 25.82 22.42 -26.74
C ILE A 487 26.71 22.81 -27.92
N TYR A 488 28.03 22.69 -27.74
CA TYR A 488 29.00 22.93 -28.80
C TYR A 488 29.46 21.62 -29.42
N HIS A 489 29.23 21.49 -30.72
CA HIS A 489 29.74 20.39 -31.54
C HIS A 489 30.90 20.88 -32.38
N VAL A 490 32.01 20.13 -32.35
CA VAL A 490 33.14 20.40 -33.24
C VAL A 490 32.70 20.08 -34.67
N PRO A 491 32.82 21.03 -35.62
CA PRO A 491 32.46 20.80 -37.02
C PRO A 491 33.13 19.55 -37.58
N ASN A 492 32.42 18.79 -38.42
CA ASN A 492 32.88 17.54 -39.05
C ASN A 492 33.15 16.35 -38.10
N THR A 493 32.65 16.38 -36.87
CA THR A 493 32.65 15.21 -35.98
C THR A 493 31.31 14.46 -36.09
N PRO A 494 31.28 13.12 -36.16
CA PRO A 494 30.02 12.37 -36.16
C PRO A 494 29.18 12.68 -34.92
N LEU A 495 27.94 13.09 -35.13
CA LEU A 495 26.98 13.34 -34.07
C LEU A 495 26.59 12.01 -33.39
N PRO A 496 26.25 12.02 -32.09
CA PRO A 496 25.78 10.83 -31.40
C PRO A 496 24.53 10.27 -32.08
N ALA A 497 24.54 8.99 -32.42
CA ALA A 497 23.40 8.32 -33.03
C ALA A 497 22.27 8.17 -32.00
N PHE A 498 21.07 8.64 -32.34
CA PHE A 498 19.88 8.38 -31.54
C PHE A 498 19.40 6.95 -31.81
N GLU A 499 19.71 6.03 -30.90
CA GLU A 499 19.06 4.72 -30.86
C GLU A 499 17.70 4.86 -30.19
N ARG A 500 16.62 4.48 -30.89
CA ARG A 500 15.29 4.48 -30.28
C ARG A 500 15.32 3.55 -29.07
N PRO A 501 14.88 4.00 -27.88
CA PRO A 501 14.87 3.14 -26.71
C PRO A 501 14.02 1.91 -27.00
N MET A 502 14.59 0.73 -26.77
CA MET A 502 13.90 -0.55 -26.93
C MET A 502 12.74 -0.58 -25.93
N ARG A 503 11.52 -0.25 -26.39
CA ARG A 503 10.34 -0.06 -25.54
C ARG A 503 9.95 -1.35 -24.82
N TYR A 504 10.25 -2.49 -25.43
CA TYR A 504 10.12 -3.83 -24.88
C TYR A 504 11.33 -4.66 -25.29
N GLY A 505 12.08 -5.13 -24.30
CA GLY A 505 13.22 -6.01 -24.44
C GLY A 505 13.52 -6.63 -23.09
N ARG A 506 14.14 -7.81 -23.07
CA ARG A 506 14.67 -8.41 -21.84
C ARG A 506 15.68 -7.42 -21.27
N ARG A 507 15.34 -6.76 -20.16
CA ARG A 507 16.31 -5.93 -19.42
C ARG A 507 17.46 -6.83 -19.00
N GLU A 508 18.67 -6.26 -18.92
CA GLU A 508 19.78 -6.96 -18.31
C GLU A 508 19.36 -7.44 -16.91
N GLU A 509 19.78 -8.65 -16.58
CA GLU A 509 19.47 -9.27 -15.31
C GLU A 509 19.96 -8.36 -14.19
N ILE A 510 19.03 -7.89 -13.36
CA ILE A 510 19.38 -7.03 -12.22
C ILE A 510 20.09 -7.92 -11.22
N HIS A 511 21.42 -7.85 -11.20
CA HIS A 511 22.20 -8.39 -10.10
C HIS A 511 21.93 -7.52 -8.88
N HIS A 512 21.04 -7.99 -8.01
CA HIS A 512 20.88 -7.45 -6.67
C HIS A 512 22.20 -7.64 -5.90
N VAL A 513 23.11 -6.66 -6.01
CA VAL A 513 24.17 -6.51 -5.02
C VAL A 513 23.50 -5.89 -3.82
N PHE A 514 23.06 -6.74 -2.89
CA PHE A 514 22.67 -6.29 -1.56
C PHE A 514 23.75 -5.32 -1.08
N LYS A 515 23.37 -4.11 -0.65
CA LYS A 515 24.29 -3.23 0.07
C LYS A 515 24.98 -4.10 1.11
N VAL A 516 26.29 -4.24 1.00
CA VAL A 516 27.11 -4.89 2.03
C VAL A 516 26.66 -4.24 3.33
N GLY A 517 26.15 -5.05 4.27
CA GLY A 517 25.60 -4.54 5.52
C GLY A 517 26.56 -3.53 6.14
N GLU A 518 26.03 -2.46 6.72
CA GLU A 518 26.83 -1.38 7.30
C GLU A 518 28.02 -1.98 8.05
N THR A 519 29.23 -1.70 7.57
CA THR A 519 30.46 -2.22 8.19
C THR A 519 30.45 -1.76 9.63
N SER A 520 30.47 -2.72 10.57
CA SER A 520 30.56 -2.41 11.98
C SER A 520 31.72 -1.44 12.22
N PRO A 521 31.58 -0.46 13.15
CA PRO A 521 32.66 0.46 13.45
C PRO A 521 33.95 -0.30 13.74
N PRO A 522 35.12 0.26 13.39
CA PRO A 522 36.40 -0.39 13.62
C PRO A 522 36.48 -0.94 15.05
N LYS A 523 36.79 -2.24 15.19
CA LYS A 523 36.83 -2.93 16.50
C LYS A 523 37.65 -2.17 17.55
N ILE A 524 38.69 -1.47 17.10
CA ILE A 524 39.55 -0.62 17.94
C ILE A 524 38.73 0.46 18.64
N ILE A 525 37.82 1.14 17.94
CA ILE A 525 36.97 2.19 18.52
C ILE A 525 36.06 1.58 19.58
N SER A 526 35.40 0.46 19.28
CA SER A 526 34.54 -0.24 20.24
C SER A 526 35.30 -0.69 21.49
N ILE A 527 36.52 -1.21 21.33
CA ILE A 527 37.38 -1.61 22.45
C ILE A 527 37.75 -0.39 23.30
N VAL A 528 38.12 0.74 22.69
CA VAL A 528 38.47 1.96 23.43
C VAL A 528 37.31 2.44 24.32
N PHE A 529 36.08 2.47 23.79
CA PHE A 529 34.92 2.88 24.58
C PHE A 529 34.57 1.89 25.69
N VAL A 530 34.66 0.58 25.43
CA VAL A 530 34.45 -0.46 26.47
C VAL A 530 35.50 -0.33 27.56
N THR A 531 36.77 -0.17 27.22
CA THR A 531 37.85 0.04 28.20
C THR A 531 37.63 1.32 28.99
N ALA A 532 37.23 2.43 28.35
CA ALA A 532 36.94 3.68 29.03
C ALA A 532 35.83 3.51 30.09
N ILE A 533 34.75 2.79 29.77
CA ILE A 533 33.66 2.48 30.70
C ILE A 533 34.16 1.59 31.84
N VAL A 534 34.88 0.51 31.53
CA VAL A 534 35.42 -0.40 32.56
C VAL A 534 36.40 0.31 33.50
N CYS A 535 37.22 1.24 32.99
CA CYS A 535 38.15 2.04 33.80
C CYS A 535 37.45 2.99 34.78
N THR A 536 36.16 3.30 34.61
CA THR A 536 35.41 4.09 35.59
C THR A 536 35.23 3.37 36.92
N PHE A 537 35.17 2.03 36.93
CA PHE A 537 35.00 1.24 38.16
C PHE A 537 36.22 1.33 39.09
N PRO A 538 37.47 1.09 38.65
CA PRO A 538 38.65 1.32 39.48
C PRO A 538 38.77 2.77 39.98
N LEU A 539 38.45 3.75 39.13
CA LEU A 539 38.47 5.16 39.51
C LEU A 539 37.46 5.47 40.61
N LEU A 540 36.26 4.89 40.54
CA LEU A 540 35.23 4.99 41.58
C LEU A 540 35.72 4.38 42.90
N LEU A 541 36.30 3.18 42.86
CA LEU A 541 36.83 2.49 44.06
C LEU A 541 37.97 3.26 44.73
N VAL A 542 38.89 3.81 43.93
CA VAL A 542 39.96 4.68 44.44
C VAL A 542 39.38 5.97 45.03
N GLY A 543 38.37 6.56 44.39
CA GLY A 543 37.66 7.73 44.89
C GLY A 543 36.99 7.46 46.24
N TRP A 544 36.29 6.34 46.38
CA TRP A 544 35.69 5.90 47.64
C TRP A 544 36.74 5.68 48.73
N SER A 545 37.87 5.05 48.42
CA SER A 545 38.97 4.87 49.37
C SER A 545 39.53 6.21 49.87
N LYS A 546 39.73 7.18 48.96
CA LYS A 546 40.23 8.52 49.33
C LYS A 546 39.21 9.37 50.10
N LEU A 547 37.92 9.18 49.85
CA LEU A 547 36.84 9.87 50.55
C LEU A 547 36.46 9.22 51.89
N GLY A 548 37.17 8.15 52.29
CA GLY A 548 36.92 7.47 53.55
C GLY A 548 35.62 6.67 53.55
N ALA A 549 35.28 6.03 52.42
CA ALA A 549 34.14 5.11 52.37
C ALA A 549 34.32 4.01 53.43
N ASN A 550 33.40 3.97 54.38
CA ASN A 550 33.44 3.10 55.55
C ASN A 550 32.41 1.96 55.40
N LEU A 551 32.88 0.70 55.42
CA LEU A 551 32.05 -0.50 55.37
C LEU A 551 31.84 -1.15 56.76
N ASP A 552 32.44 -0.61 57.82
CA ASP A 552 32.47 -1.20 59.16
C ASP A 552 31.07 -1.28 59.81
N HIS A 553 30.11 -0.52 59.29
CA HIS A 553 28.73 -0.49 59.76
C HIS A 553 27.79 -1.45 59.01
N LEU A 554 28.27 -2.14 57.96
CA LEU A 554 27.49 -3.17 57.26
C LEU A 554 27.09 -4.32 58.21
N PRO A 555 28.01 -4.93 58.98
CA PRO A 555 27.67 -6.00 59.91
C PRO A 555 26.60 -5.57 60.92
N LYS A 556 26.69 -4.35 61.45
CA LYS A 556 25.69 -3.79 62.37
C LYS A 556 24.34 -3.57 61.69
N ALA A 557 24.33 -3.08 60.45
CA ALA A 557 23.10 -2.90 59.65
C ALA A 557 22.35 -4.23 59.43
N PHE A 558 23.10 -5.27 59.07
CA PHE A 558 22.54 -6.60 58.86
C PHE A 558 22.12 -7.30 60.17
N GLN A 559 22.67 -6.93 61.33
CA GLN A 559 22.20 -7.44 62.62
C GLN A 559 20.90 -6.76 63.10
N THR A 560 20.74 -5.46 62.88
CA THR A 560 19.59 -4.70 63.38
C THR A 560 18.32 -4.88 62.53
N ALA A 561 18.46 -4.94 61.20
CA ALA A 561 17.33 -5.16 60.29
C ALA A 561 17.69 -6.10 59.13
N PRO A 562 17.98 -7.39 59.41
CA PRO A 562 18.55 -8.35 58.46
C PRO A 562 17.70 -8.48 57.18
N ILE A 563 16.39 -8.62 57.35
CA ILE A 563 15.46 -8.88 56.25
C ILE A 563 15.36 -7.65 55.33
N SER A 564 15.27 -6.45 55.91
CA SER A 564 15.12 -5.21 55.13
C SER A 564 16.37 -4.92 54.30
N HIS A 565 17.56 -5.02 54.91
CA HIS A 565 18.82 -4.77 54.21
C HIS A 565 19.11 -5.85 53.16
N ALA A 566 18.86 -7.14 53.46
CA ALA A 566 19.05 -8.22 52.50
C ALA A 566 18.09 -8.10 51.29
N LEU A 567 16.81 -7.82 51.52
CA LEU A 567 15.84 -7.64 50.43
C LEU A 567 16.11 -6.37 49.62
N PHE A 568 16.57 -5.29 50.26
CA PHE A 568 16.87 -4.04 49.56
C PHE A 568 18.08 -4.19 48.63
N VAL A 569 19.20 -4.71 49.15
CA VAL A 569 20.39 -4.94 48.32
C VAL A 569 20.13 -6.02 47.27
N GLY A 570 19.46 -7.12 47.65
CA GLY A 570 19.11 -8.20 46.74
C GLY A 570 18.20 -7.76 45.60
N SER A 571 17.22 -6.89 45.86
CA SER A 571 16.34 -6.35 44.82
C SER A 571 17.05 -5.40 43.87
N ILE A 572 17.99 -4.57 44.34
CA ILE A 572 18.84 -3.74 43.46
C ILE A 572 19.68 -4.63 42.53
N ILE A 573 20.35 -5.65 43.07
CA ILE A 573 21.14 -6.60 42.27
C ILE A 573 20.26 -7.33 41.25
N ALA A 574 19.06 -7.74 41.65
CA ALA A 574 18.11 -8.42 40.76
C ALA A 574 17.59 -7.49 39.66
N ILE A 575 17.37 -6.19 39.94
CA ILE A 575 16.99 -5.18 38.96
C ILE A 575 18.10 -5.02 37.91
N GLU A 576 19.34 -4.83 38.33
CA GLU A 576 20.49 -4.76 37.42
C GLU A 576 20.66 -6.03 36.60
N GLY A 577 20.49 -7.21 37.23
CA GLY A 577 20.48 -8.49 36.55
C GLY A 577 19.37 -8.62 35.51
N SER A 578 18.18 -8.07 35.77
CA SER A 578 17.07 -8.06 34.82
C SER A 578 17.36 -7.17 33.61
N PHE A 579 18.01 -6.01 33.81
CA PHE A 579 18.45 -5.16 32.70
C PHE A 579 19.55 -5.84 31.88
N PHE A 580 20.50 -6.50 32.52
CA PHE A 580 21.51 -7.32 31.81
C PHE A 580 20.84 -8.40 30.96
N LEU A 581 19.86 -9.12 31.51
CA LEU A 581 19.11 -10.12 30.76
C LEU A 581 18.34 -9.50 29.59
N TYR A 582 17.76 -8.30 29.73
CA TYR A 582 17.14 -7.56 28.63
C TYR A 582 18.12 -7.24 27.49
N TYR A 583 19.33 -6.80 27.80
CA TYR A 583 20.33 -6.50 26.76
C TYR A 583 20.93 -7.75 26.10
N VAL A 584 20.85 -8.92 26.74
CA VAL A 584 21.45 -10.16 26.22
C VAL A 584 20.42 -11.13 25.61
N LYS A 585 19.21 -11.22 26.16
CA LYS A 585 18.27 -12.32 25.83
C LYS A 585 16.78 -11.97 25.95
N TRP A 586 16.37 -11.16 26.92
CA TRP A 586 14.96 -10.88 27.21
C TRP A 586 14.41 -9.79 26.31
N ASN A 587 13.11 -9.87 26.01
CA ASN A 587 12.38 -8.77 25.38
C ASN A 587 11.72 -7.85 26.42
N LEU A 588 11.17 -6.71 25.96
CA LEU A 588 10.57 -5.70 26.83
C LEU A 588 9.41 -6.26 27.67
N PHE A 589 8.60 -7.15 27.12
CA PHE A 589 7.44 -7.74 27.81
C PHE A 589 7.85 -8.72 28.92
N GLN A 590 9.05 -9.31 28.84
CA GLN A 590 9.62 -10.14 29.91
C GLN A 590 10.24 -9.29 31.03
N LEU A 591 10.87 -8.17 30.68
CA LEU A 591 11.50 -7.26 31.64
C LEU A 591 10.48 -6.55 32.53
N LEU A 592 9.43 -5.96 31.92
CA LEU A 592 8.47 -5.10 32.63
C LEU A 592 7.83 -5.72 33.89
N PRO A 593 7.27 -6.95 33.87
CA PRO A 593 6.65 -7.53 35.07
C PRO A 593 7.69 -7.85 36.16
N VAL A 594 8.88 -8.32 35.78
CA VAL A 594 9.97 -8.63 36.72
C VAL A 594 10.49 -7.34 37.37
N PHE A 595 10.73 -6.30 36.57
CA PHE A 595 11.15 -4.99 37.04
C PHE A 595 10.11 -4.36 37.97
N ALA A 596 8.82 -4.44 37.63
CA ALA A 596 7.75 -3.92 38.46
C ALA A 596 7.70 -4.63 39.84
N GLY A 597 7.76 -5.97 39.85
CA GLY A 597 7.78 -6.75 41.09
C GLY A 597 9.00 -6.44 41.96
N LEU A 598 10.19 -6.41 41.36
CA LEU A 598 11.44 -6.08 42.07
C LEU A 598 11.45 -4.63 42.58
N SER A 599 10.87 -3.69 41.84
CA SER A 599 10.78 -2.28 42.25
C SER A 599 9.88 -2.11 43.48
N ILE A 600 8.79 -2.87 43.58
CA ILE A 600 7.93 -2.88 44.78
C ILE A 600 8.71 -3.41 45.98
N VAL A 601 9.44 -4.52 45.82
CA VAL A 601 10.28 -5.09 46.88
C VAL A 601 11.37 -4.10 47.29
N ALA A 602 12.05 -3.48 46.33
CA ALA A 602 13.09 -2.48 46.57
C ALA A 602 12.54 -1.25 47.32
N PHE A 603 11.36 -0.77 46.95
CA PHE A 603 10.72 0.36 47.61
C PHE A 603 10.36 0.04 49.06
N LEU A 604 9.64 -1.08 49.31
CA LEU A 604 9.19 -1.44 50.66
C LEU A 604 10.36 -1.78 51.59
N SER A 605 11.32 -2.56 51.10
CA SER A 605 12.52 -2.91 51.88
C SER A 605 13.44 -1.71 52.08
N GLY A 606 13.56 -0.84 51.06
CA GLY A 606 14.38 0.37 51.06
C GLY A 606 13.91 1.42 52.05
N VAL A 607 12.60 1.68 52.13
CA VAL A 607 12.04 2.59 53.15
C VAL A 607 12.47 2.13 54.55
N LYS A 608 12.33 0.83 54.85
CA LYS A 608 12.67 0.29 56.18
C LYS A 608 14.19 0.24 56.43
N ALA A 609 14.98 -0.13 55.43
CA ALA A 609 16.45 -0.19 55.52
C ALA A 609 17.06 1.21 55.69
N LEU A 610 16.60 2.19 54.91
CA LEU A 610 17.10 3.57 54.97
C LEU A 610 16.60 4.32 56.21
N SER A 611 15.37 4.08 56.68
CA SER A 611 14.88 4.63 57.95
C SER A 611 15.68 4.12 59.14
N GLU A 612 16.12 2.86 59.12
CA GLU A 612 17.01 2.31 60.16
C GLU A 612 18.39 2.99 60.13
N VAL A 613 18.96 3.20 58.94
CA VAL A 613 20.22 3.96 58.77
C VAL A 613 20.05 5.41 59.27
N GLN A 614 18.92 6.04 58.96
CA GLN A 614 18.59 7.38 59.43
C GLN A 614 18.47 7.43 60.97
N GLY A 615 17.82 6.44 61.58
CA GLY A 615 17.70 6.31 63.04
C GLY A 615 19.06 6.21 63.73
N ARG A 616 19.98 5.40 63.20
CA ARG A 616 21.35 5.29 63.71
C ARG A 616 22.12 6.61 63.62
N ARG A 617 21.97 7.34 62.50
CA ARG A 617 22.57 8.67 62.34
C ARG A 617 22.06 9.68 63.37
N PHE A 618 20.76 9.64 63.70
CA PHE A 618 20.20 10.48 64.75
C PHE A 618 20.67 10.09 66.16
N ALA A 619 20.96 8.81 66.39
CA ALA A 619 21.52 8.31 67.64
C ALA A 619 23.03 8.58 67.81
N GLY A 620 23.68 9.24 66.84
CA GLY A 620 25.12 9.50 66.86
C GLY A 620 25.99 8.30 66.46
N GLU A 621 25.37 7.20 66.01
CA GLU A 621 26.04 6.01 65.51
C GLU A 621 26.30 6.16 64.00
N ARG A 622 27.32 6.95 63.63
CA ARG A 622 27.74 7.13 62.23
C ARG A 622 28.71 6.07 61.78
#